data_AF-A0A7V1ANI5-F1
#
_entry.id   AF-A0A7V1ANI5-F1
#
_cell.length_a   1.000
_cell.length_b   1.000
_cell.length_c   1.000
_cell.angle_alpha   90.00
_cell.angle_beta   90.00
_cell.angle_gamma   90.00
#
_symmetry.space_group_name_H-M   'P 1'
#
loop_
_entity.id
_entity.type
_entity.pdbx_description
1 polymer ?
#
loop_
_entity_poly.entity_id
_entity_poly.type
_entity_poly.pdbx_seq_one_letter_code
_entity_poly.pdbx_strand_id
1 'polypeptide(L)'
;MVLVSVLLWFYFRYSVLSHIEGATKISLIAILLTLVIAFLFASVSAWAVAMISVTPVSGMTLMTLIVTAVIMAQMGLSGQTGMITTLLVGGVVCTALSMTGSLVTQFKISYWLGATPKYIEWSNIIASVVASVTVTAVIILLANVYGFSPGPTHPNPMPAPQANAMAAVLGSLMESGQHAPWFLYAMGVVIAIIVEMIGVSGLAFALGMYLPIELNSPILVGALVAWFVKHSTSDEALSKARSDRGLLVASGLIAGGAIIGVLSALLKFFEDKYQTTLIPNFNNTGTFGNWLGLVLFLALCYFIYWDALKAKRES
;
A
#
# COMPACT_ATOMS: atom_id res chain seq x y z
N MET A 1 -2.71 25.74 0.79
CA MET A 1 -4.09 25.22 0.67
C MET A 1 -4.76 25.76 -0.59
N VAL A 2 -5.15 27.03 -0.65
CA VAL A 2 -5.90 27.61 -1.80
C VAL A 2 -5.19 27.41 -3.15
N LEU A 3 -3.89 27.71 -3.24
CA LEU A 3 -3.11 27.53 -4.48
C LEU A 3 -3.14 26.07 -4.96
N VAL A 4 -2.95 25.11 -4.05
CA VAL A 4 -2.94 23.67 -4.37
C VAL A 4 -4.32 23.20 -4.81
N SER A 5 -5.39 23.65 -4.14
CA SER A 5 -6.77 23.35 -4.53
C SER A 5 -7.10 23.89 -5.93
N VAL A 6 -6.62 25.09 -6.28
CA VAL A 6 -6.82 25.68 -7.61
C VAL A 6 -6.03 24.92 -8.67
N LEU A 7 -4.79 24.52 -8.39
CA LEU A 7 -3.99 23.70 -9.32
C LEU A 7 -4.59 22.32 -9.55
N LEU A 8 -5.06 21.66 -8.48
CA LEU A 8 -5.82 20.42 -8.57
C LEU A 8 -7.08 20.62 -9.42
N TRP A 9 -7.76 21.76 -9.28
CA TRP A 9 -8.94 22.05 -10.07
C TRP A 9 -8.66 22.22 -11.54
N PHE A 10 -7.61 22.95 -11.86
CA PHE A 10 -7.17 23.08 -13.22
C PHE A 10 -6.83 21.72 -13.84
N TYR A 11 -6.12 20.87 -13.10
CA TYR A 11 -5.80 19.51 -13.53
C TYR A 11 -7.04 18.64 -13.77
N PHE A 12 -7.96 18.53 -12.79
CA PHE A 12 -9.18 17.73 -12.96
C PHE A 12 -10.08 18.26 -14.09
N ARG A 13 -10.21 19.59 -14.22
CA ARG A 13 -11.07 20.22 -15.22
C ARG A 13 -10.55 20.08 -16.66
N TYR A 14 -9.25 20.28 -16.86
CA TYR A 14 -8.66 20.38 -18.20
C TYR A 14 -7.91 19.12 -18.64
N SER A 15 -7.41 18.30 -17.71
CA SER A 15 -6.72 17.05 -18.05
C SER A 15 -7.66 15.85 -18.02
N VAL A 16 -8.47 15.70 -16.96
CA VAL A 16 -9.22 14.46 -16.71
C VAL A 16 -10.62 14.50 -17.32
N LEU A 17 -11.35 15.59 -17.11
CA LEU A 17 -12.77 15.72 -17.47
C LEU A 17 -12.99 16.56 -18.74
N SER A 18 -11.95 16.83 -19.53
CA SER A 18 -12.00 17.78 -20.67
C SER A 18 -13.05 17.44 -21.73
N HIS A 19 -13.39 16.16 -21.89
CA HIS A 19 -14.28 15.65 -22.93
C HIS A 19 -15.73 15.43 -22.47
N ILE A 20 -16.10 15.82 -21.24
CA ILE A 20 -17.42 15.52 -20.65
C ILE A 20 -18.28 16.79 -20.54
N GLU A 21 -19.56 16.68 -20.91
CA GLU A 21 -20.53 17.74 -20.69
C GLU A 21 -20.71 18.03 -19.19
N GLY A 22 -20.62 19.30 -18.78
CA GLY A 22 -20.70 19.66 -17.37
C GLY A 22 -19.40 19.44 -16.57
N ALA A 23 -18.26 19.25 -17.23
CA ALA A 23 -16.93 19.07 -16.61
C ALA A 23 -16.59 20.06 -15.48
N THR A 24 -17.04 21.32 -15.58
CA THR A 24 -16.82 22.33 -14.53
C THR A 24 -17.54 21.99 -13.23
N LYS A 25 -18.78 21.49 -13.30
CA LYS A 25 -19.55 21.09 -12.10
C LYS A 25 -18.96 19.82 -11.48
N ILE A 26 -18.62 18.84 -12.32
CA ILE A 26 -18.04 17.54 -11.89
C ILE A 26 -16.67 17.76 -11.24
N SER A 27 -15.79 18.56 -11.85
CA SER A 27 -14.46 18.86 -11.29
C SER A 27 -14.53 19.62 -9.96
N LEU A 28 -15.47 20.56 -9.80
CA LEU A 28 -15.67 21.26 -8.53
C LEU A 28 -16.11 20.29 -7.42
N ILE A 29 -17.04 19.38 -7.72
CA ILE A 29 -17.52 18.38 -6.75
C ILE A 29 -16.41 17.39 -6.41
N ALA A 30 -15.64 16.91 -7.40
CA ALA A 30 -14.51 16.02 -7.17
C ALA A 30 -13.47 16.63 -6.22
N ILE A 31 -13.22 17.93 -6.32
CA ILE A 31 -12.26 18.61 -5.44
C ILE A 31 -12.81 18.90 -4.08
N LEU A 32 -14.06 19.36 -4.01
CA LEU A 32 -14.72 19.55 -2.73
C LEU A 32 -14.70 18.22 -1.96
N LEU A 33 -15.03 17.12 -2.64
CA LEU A 33 -14.95 15.78 -2.08
C LEU A 33 -13.52 15.41 -1.66
N THR A 34 -12.54 15.63 -2.53
CA THR A 34 -11.12 15.38 -2.22
C THR A 34 -10.68 16.13 -0.97
N LEU A 35 -11.00 17.42 -0.86
CA LEU A 35 -10.62 18.27 0.27
C LEU A 35 -11.32 17.83 1.57
N VAL A 36 -12.62 17.54 1.51
CA VAL A 36 -13.38 17.08 2.69
C VAL A 36 -12.86 15.73 3.17
N ILE A 37 -12.71 14.75 2.30
CA ILE A 37 -12.22 13.42 2.68
C ILE A 37 -10.77 13.52 3.17
N ALA A 38 -9.90 14.23 2.45
CA ALA A 38 -8.51 14.40 2.87
C ALA A 38 -8.41 15.08 4.23
N PHE A 39 -9.23 16.10 4.51
CA PHE A 39 -9.25 16.77 5.81
C PHE A 39 -9.69 15.84 6.95
N LEU A 40 -10.79 15.11 6.75
CA LEU A 40 -11.33 14.17 7.76
C LEU A 40 -10.32 13.04 8.04
N PHE A 41 -9.83 12.39 6.99
CA PHE A 41 -8.95 11.25 7.15
C PHE A 41 -7.54 11.66 7.57
N ALA A 42 -7.03 12.85 7.19
CA ALA A 42 -5.74 13.34 7.67
C ALA A 42 -5.74 13.50 9.19
N SER A 43 -6.86 13.97 9.76
CA SER A 43 -7.03 14.09 11.21
C SER A 43 -7.00 12.72 11.90
N VAL A 44 -7.69 11.73 11.34
CA VAL A 44 -7.68 10.33 11.84
C VAL A 44 -6.28 9.71 11.72
N SER A 45 -5.60 9.92 10.59
CA SER A 45 -4.24 9.42 10.35
C SER A 45 -3.24 10.03 11.34
N ALA A 46 -3.30 11.36 11.55
CA ALA A 46 -2.46 12.05 12.51
C ALA A 46 -2.65 11.50 13.93
N TRP A 47 -3.91 11.31 14.34
CA TRP A 47 -4.24 10.72 15.64
C TRP A 47 -3.75 9.28 15.78
N ALA A 48 -3.99 8.44 14.76
CA ALA A 48 -3.57 7.03 14.78
C ALA A 48 -2.04 6.90 14.89
N VAL A 49 -1.29 7.70 14.13
CA VAL A 49 0.17 7.71 14.24
C VAL A 49 0.63 8.23 15.59
N ALA A 50 0.03 9.31 16.10
CA ALA A 50 0.39 9.86 17.39
C ALA A 50 0.15 8.87 18.55
N MET A 51 -0.94 8.09 18.49
CA MET A 51 -1.37 7.23 19.59
C MET A 51 -0.80 5.80 19.50
N ILE A 52 -0.85 5.20 18.32
CA ILE A 52 -0.55 3.77 18.11
C ILE A 52 0.57 3.54 17.08
N SER A 53 1.20 4.61 16.58
CA SER A 53 2.33 4.56 15.62
C SER A 53 2.04 3.79 14.32
N VAL A 54 0.76 3.67 13.95
CA VAL A 54 0.34 3.03 12.69
C VAL A 54 -0.60 3.93 11.91
N THR A 55 -0.48 3.91 10.59
CA THR A 55 -1.38 4.60 9.66
C THR A 55 -2.35 3.59 9.03
N PRO A 56 -3.68 3.73 9.18
CA PRO A 56 -4.65 2.81 8.57
C PRO A 56 -4.86 3.12 7.07
N VAL A 57 -3.78 3.28 6.30
CA VAL A 57 -3.83 3.77 4.90
C VAL A 57 -4.68 2.86 4.03
N SER A 58 -4.44 1.55 4.08
CA SER A 58 -5.12 0.58 3.19
C SER A 58 -6.64 0.61 3.32
N GLY A 59 -7.20 0.73 4.53
CA GLY A 59 -8.64 0.79 4.74
C GLY A 59 -9.24 2.13 4.32
N MET A 60 -8.57 3.23 4.68
CA MET A 60 -9.01 4.58 4.31
C MET A 60 -9.02 4.77 2.79
N THR A 61 -8.03 4.24 2.06
CA THR A 61 -7.98 4.35 0.59
C THR A 61 -9.16 3.64 -0.09
N LEU A 62 -9.49 2.41 0.30
CA LEU A 62 -10.63 1.69 -0.27
C LEU A 62 -11.95 2.40 0.01
N MET A 63 -12.15 2.90 1.24
CA MET A 63 -13.32 3.69 1.59
C MET A 63 -13.44 4.96 0.73
N THR A 64 -12.33 5.68 0.53
CA THR A 64 -12.30 6.85 -0.36
C THR A 64 -12.70 6.49 -1.78
N LEU A 65 -12.21 5.37 -2.32
CA LEU A 65 -12.57 4.91 -3.65
C LEU A 65 -14.07 4.59 -3.75
N ILE A 66 -14.63 3.88 -2.78
CA ILE A 66 -16.06 3.52 -2.77
C ILE A 66 -16.92 4.78 -2.71
N VAL A 67 -16.67 5.66 -1.74
CA VAL A 67 -17.44 6.92 -1.57
C VAL A 67 -17.34 7.79 -2.81
N THR A 68 -16.13 7.92 -3.36
CA THR A 68 -15.91 8.73 -4.57
C THR A 68 -16.57 8.11 -5.79
N ALA A 69 -16.43 6.80 -6.01
CA ALA A 69 -17.08 6.10 -7.11
C ALA A 69 -18.61 6.30 -7.06
N VAL A 70 -19.23 6.15 -5.89
CA VAL A 70 -20.68 6.30 -5.73
C VAL A 70 -21.14 7.73 -6.05
N ILE A 71 -20.43 8.74 -5.56
CA ILE A 71 -20.77 10.14 -5.83
C ILE A 71 -20.56 10.45 -7.33
N MET A 72 -19.44 10.02 -7.91
CA MET A 72 -19.15 10.23 -9.33
C MET A 72 -20.17 9.50 -10.23
N ALA A 73 -20.61 8.29 -9.85
CA ALA A 73 -21.65 7.54 -10.56
C ALA A 73 -22.98 8.30 -10.57
N GLN A 74 -23.38 8.87 -9.43
CA GLN A 74 -24.59 9.68 -9.32
C GLN A 74 -24.55 10.95 -10.18
N MET A 75 -23.35 11.44 -10.48
CA MET A 75 -23.14 12.56 -11.40
C MET A 75 -23.15 12.16 -12.89
N GLY A 76 -23.38 10.88 -13.20
CA GLY A 76 -23.42 10.35 -14.56
C GLY A 76 -22.06 9.95 -15.13
N LEU A 77 -20.99 9.96 -14.32
CA LEU A 77 -19.71 9.39 -14.75
C LEU A 77 -19.78 7.87 -14.72
N SER A 78 -19.48 7.23 -15.85
CA SER A 78 -19.32 5.77 -15.93
C SER A 78 -18.18 5.40 -16.87
N GLY A 79 -17.82 4.11 -16.84
CA GLY A 79 -16.74 3.56 -17.64
C GLY A 79 -15.36 4.09 -17.24
N GLN A 80 -14.43 4.05 -18.20
CA GLN A 80 -13.01 4.33 -17.96
C GLN A 80 -12.76 5.73 -17.38
N THR A 81 -13.50 6.74 -17.84
CA THR A 81 -13.33 8.11 -17.34
C THR A 81 -13.74 8.27 -15.88
N GLY A 82 -14.82 7.60 -15.46
CA GLY A 82 -15.24 7.56 -14.06
C GLY A 82 -14.23 6.84 -13.16
N MET A 83 -13.68 5.71 -13.65
CA MET A 83 -12.65 4.95 -12.95
C MET A 83 -11.36 5.78 -12.76
N ILE A 84 -10.85 6.41 -13.83
CA ILE A 84 -9.65 7.25 -13.76
C ILE A 84 -9.86 8.43 -12.80
N THR A 85 -11.01 9.10 -12.90
CA THR A 85 -11.34 10.24 -12.01
C THR A 85 -11.35 9.80 -10.55
N THR A 86 -11.97 8.67 -10.26
CA THR A 86 -12.07 8.12 -8.91
C THR A 86 -10.71 7.66 -8.36
N LEU A 87 -9.89 7.01 -9.19
CA LEU A 87 -8.53 6.62 -8.84
C LEU A 87 -7.65 7.84 -8.54
N LEU A 88 -7.77 8.92 -9.31
CA LEU A 88 -7.00 10.14 -9.08
C LEU A 88 -7.39 10.82 -7.77
N VAL A 89 -8.69 10.93 -7.48
CA VAL A 89 -9.16 11.44 -6.18
C VAL A 89 -8.64 10.56 -5.03
N GLY A 90 -8.81 9.23 -5.15
CA GLY A 90 -8.30 8.28 -4.16
C GLY A 90 -6.78 8.36 -3.97
N GLY A 91 -6.03 8.56 -5.05
CA GLY A 91 -4.58 8.73 -5.03
C GLY A 91 -4.14 10.02 -4.32
N VAL A 92 -4.81 11.15 -4.59
CA VAL A 92 -4.54 12.42 -3.90
C VAL A 92 -4.83 12.29 -2.40
N VAL A 93 -5.99 11.72 -2.05
CA VAL A 93 -6.36 11.49 -0.64
C VAL A 93 -5.34 10.55 0.03
N CYS A 94 -5.05 9.39 -0.57
CA CYS A 94 -4.08 8.43 -0.02
C CYS A 94 -2.70 9.06 0.22
N THR A 95 -2.22 9.85 -0.75
CA THR A 95 -0.94 10.55 -0.63
C THR A 95 -0.98 11.57 0.51
N ALA A 96 -2.06 12.34 0.62
CA ALA A 96 -2.24 13.28 1.73
C ALA A 96 -2.20 12.56 3.09
N LEU A 97 -2.87 11.42 3.23
CA LEU A 97 -2.91 10.62 4.46
C LEU A 97 -1.56 10.07 4.87
N SER A 98 -0.83 9.50 3.91
CA SER A 98 0.50 8.96 4.11
C SER A 98 1.50 10.07 4.50
N MET A 99 1.38 11.24 3.87
CA MET A 99 2.21 12.40 4.18
C MET A 99 1.91 12.96 5.57
N THR A 100 0.64 13.08 5.95
CA THR A 100 0.26 13.53 7.29
C THR A 100 0.84 12.62 8.37
N GLY A 101 0.73 11.29 8.20
CA GLY A 101 1.30 10.33 9.16
C GLY A 101 2.82 10.46 9.30
N SER A 102 3.52 10.55 8.17
CA SER A 102 4.98 10.71 8.16
C SER A 102 5.42 12.03 8.79
N LEU A 103 4.68 13.12 8.52
CA LEU A 103 4.97 14.46 9.02
C LEU A 103 4.86 14.55 10.54
N VAL A 104 3.84 13.91 11.15
CA VAL A 104 3.66 13.86 12.61
C VAL A 104 4.87 13.20 13.29
N THR A 105 5.33 12.07 12.75
CA THR A 105 6.51 11.37 13.26
C THR A 105 7.77 12.22 13.13
N GLN A 106 7.97 12.86 11.98
CA GLN A 106 9.13 13.72 11.75
C GLN A 106 9.13 14.95 12.65
N PHE A 107 7.97 15.58 12.91
CA PHE A 107 7.88 16.68 13.85
C PHE A 107 8.23 16.26 15.27
N LYS A 108 7.81 15.07 15.71
CA LYS A 108 8.16 14.54 17.04
C LYS A 108 9.66 14.34 17.19
N ILE A 109 10.30 13.67 16.22
CA ILE A 109 11.75 13.42 16.25
C ILE A 109 12.53 14.75 16.19
N SER A 110 12.09 15.66 15.33
CA SER A 110 12.76 16.94 15.14
C SER A 110 12.62 17.87 16.34
N TYR A 111 11.50 17.79 17.05
CA TYR A 111 11.32 18.49 18.33
C TYR A 111 12.36 18.03 19.37
N TRP A 112 12.64 16.72 19.43
CA TRP A 112 13.68 16.19 20.33
C TRP A 112 15.11 16.56 19.90
N LEU A 113 15.35 16.69 18.60
CA LEU A 113 16.64 17.11 18.05
C LEU A 113 16.85 18.64 18.05
N GLY A 114 15.83 19.42 18.43
CA GLY A 114 15.90 20.89 18.42
C GLY A 114 15.88 21.53 17.01
N ALA A 115 15.39 20.81 15.99
CA ALA A 115 15.34 21.31 14.62
C ALA A 115 14.13 22.22 14.38
N THR A 116 14.29 23.24 13.51
CA THR A 116 13.22 24.18 13.16
C THR A 116 12.17 23.53 12.23
N PRO A 117 10.86 23.65 12.50
CA PRO A 117 9.80 23.04 11.69
C PRO A 117 9.86 23.35 10.19
N LYS A 118 10.30 24.56 9.83
CA LYS A 118 10.44 25.02 8.45
C LYS A 118 11.31 24.07 7.59
N TYR A 119 12.39 23.52 8.14
CA TYR A 119 13.27 22.63 7.37
C TYR A 119 12.61 21.28 7.07
N ILE A 120 11.77 20.79 7.99
CA ILE A 120 11.04 19.52 7.85
C ILE A 120 9.97 19.64 6.78
N GLU A 121 9.24 20.76 6.74
CA GLU A 121 8.22 21.02 5.73
C GLU A 121 8.82 21.07 4.33
N TRP A 122 9.90 21.84 4.13
CA TRP A 122 10.58 21.92 2.84
C TRP A 122 11.18 20.58 2.43
N SER A 123 11.80 19.84 3.37
CA SER A 123 12.31 18.50 3.12
C SER A 123 11.21 17.56 2.65
N ASN A 124 10.05 17.55 3.31
CA ASN A 124 8.92 16.69 2.91
C ASN A 124 8.35 17.07 1.55
N ILE A 125 8.23 18.37 1.23
CA ILE A 125 7.75 18.80 -0.09
C ILE A 125 8.71 18.28 -1.18
N ILE A 126 10.01 18.51 -1.02
CA ILE A 126 11.01 18.05 -2.01
C ILE A 126 11.02 16.52 -2.09
N ALA A 127 11.03 15.84 -0.95
CA ALA A 127 11.01 14.38 -0.89
C ALA A 127 9.76 13.80 -1.54
N SER A 128 8.59 14.42 -1.38
CA SER A 128 7.35 13.95 -2.01
C SER A 128 7.39 14.03 -3.54
N VAL A 129 8.02 15.07 -4.10
CA VAL A 129 8.20 15.22 -5.55
C VAL A 129 9.17 14.16 -6.07
N VAL A 130 10.33 14.00 -5.41
CA VAL A 130 11.32 12.98 -5.77
C VAL A 130 10.73 11.57 -5.66
N ALA A 131 9.98 11.29 -4.60
CA ALA A 131 9.30 10.02 -4.38
C ALA A 131 8.23 9.75 -5.45
N SER A 132 7.41 10.74 -5.80
CA SER A 132 6.40 10.60 -6.84
C SER A 132 7.01 10.22 -8.19
N VAL A 133 8.09 10.90 -8.61
CA VAL A 133 8.80 10.59 -9.85
C VAL A 133 9.44 9.20 -9.80
N THR A 134 10.14 8.89 -8.71
CA THR A 134 10.86 7.63 -8.56
C THR A 134 9.91 6.43 -8.51
N VAL A 135 8.85 6.50 -7.69
CA VAL A 135 7.85 5.44 -7.58
C VAL A 135 7.13 5.24 -8.91
N THR A 136 6.74 6.32 -9.60
CA THR A 136 6.11 6.22 -10.93
C THR A 136 7.03 5.52 -11.94
N ALA A 137 8.31 5.89 -11.98
CA ALA A 137 9.29 5.26 -12.85
C ALA A 137 9.45 3.76 -12.55
N VAL A 138 9.54 3.38 -11.28
CA VAL A 138 9.64 1.97 -10.86
C VAL A 138 8.38 1.18 -11.21
N ILE A 139 7.19 1.74 -11.00
CA ILE A 139 5.93 1.06 -11.35
C ILE A 139 5.81 0.87 -12.86
N ILE A 140 6.19 1.86 -13.67
CA ILE A 140 6.23 1.72 -15.14
C ILE A 140 7.25 0.66 -15.57
N LEU A 141 8.43 0.63 -14.94
CA LEU A 141 9.42 -0.41 -15.20
C LEU A 141 8.86 -1.81 -14.93
N LEU A 142 8.26 -2.02 -13.75
CA LEU A 142 7.66 -3.30 -13.37
C LEU A 142 6.49 -3.69 -14.30
N ALA A 143 5.68 -2.71 -14.72
CA ALA A 143 4.59 -2.93 -15.66
C ALA A 143 5.11 -3.43 -17.02
N ASN A 144 6.23 -2.90 -17.51
CA ASN A 144 6.83 -3.30 -18.79
C ASN A 144 7.55 -4.66 -18.71
N VAL A 145 8.16 -5.00 -17.57
CA VAL A 145 9.01 -6.19 -17.42
C VAL A 145 8.23 -7.43 -16.98
N TYR A 146 7.25 -7.25 -16.09
CA TYR A 146 6.47 -8.35 -15.50
C TYR A 146 4.98 -8.24 -15.78
N GLY A 147 4.43 -7.03 -15.89
CA GLY A 147 2.99 -6.82 -15.96
C GLY A 147 2.26 -7.17 -14.66
N PHE A 148 1.02 -6.71 -14.52
CA PHE A 148 0.18 -6.92 -13.32
C PHE A 148 -1.12 -7.70 -13.59
N SER A 149 -1.42 -7.99 -14.85
CA SER A 149 -2.59 -8.75 -15.28
C SER A 149 -2.16 -9.78 -16.33
N PRO A 150 -2.75 -10.99 -16.36
CA PRO A 150 -2.43 -11.99 -17.36
C PRO A 150 -2.75 -11.45 -18.76
N GLY A 151 -1.76 -11.51 -19.65
CA GLY A 151 -1.91 -11.03 -21.03
C GLY A 151 -0.97 -11.74 -22.00
N PRO A 152 -1.10 -11.49 -23.31
CA PRO A 152 -0.28 -12.14 -24.35
C PRO A 152 1.22 -11.89 -24.17
N THR A 153 1.58 -10.73 -23.62
CA THR A 153 2.96 -10.31 -23.37
C THR A 153 3.52 -10.82 -22.04
N HIS A 154 2.65 -11.11 -21.06
CA HIS A 154 3.03 -11.54 -19.73
C HIS A 154 2.10 -12.67 -19.23
N PRO A 155 2.41 -13.94 -19.54
CA PRO A 155 1.58 -15.07 -19.11
C PRO A 155 1.61 -15.31 -17.60
N ASN A 156 2.70 -14.94 -16.92
CA ASN A 156 2.86 -15.03 -15.47
C ASN A 156 3.15 -13.63 -14.88
N PRO A 157 2.12 -12.79 -14.68
CA PRO A 157 2.30 -11.43 -14.18
C PRO A 157 2.72 -11.41 -12.71
N MET A 158 3.31 -10.29 -12.28
CA MET A 158 3.59 -10.05 -10.88
C MET A 158 2.26 -9.89 -10.11
N PRO A 159 2.05 -10.62 -9.00
CA PRO A 159 0.81 -10.49 -8.24
C PRO A 159 0.72 -9.08 -7.62
N ALA A 160 -0.37 -8.38 -7.92
CA ALA A 160 -0.69 -7.08 -7.33
C ALA A 160 -2.06 -7.11 -6.61
N PRO A 161 -2.21 -7.86 -5.51
CA PRO A 161 -3.52 -8.12 -4.89
C PRO A 161 -4.26 -6.84 -4.47
N GLN A 162 -3.55 -5.86 -3.90
CA GLN A 162 -4.16 -4.59 -3.48
C GLN A 162 -4.65 -3.76 -4.66
N ALA A 163 -3.86 -3.68 -5.73
CA ALA A 163 -4.26 -2.96 -6.95
C ALA A 163 -5.44 -3.66 -7.64
N ASN A 164 -5.44 -5.00 -7.67
CA ASN A 164 -6.52 -5.80 -8.24
C ASN A 164 -7.82 -5.65 -7.43
N ALA A 165 -7.75 -5.61 -6.10
CA ALA A 165 -8.91 -5.34 -5.26
C ALA A 165 -9.50 -3.94 -5.52
N MET A 166 -8.64 -2.91 -5.60
CA MET A 166 -9.07 -1.55 -5.94
C MET A 166 -9.70 -1.49 -7.34
N ALA A 167 -9.13 -2.17 -8.34
CA ALA A 167 -9.66 -2.25 -9.69
C ALA A 167 -11.02 -2.97 -9.73
N ALA A 168 -11.17 -4.09 -9.00
CA ALA A 168 -12.42 -4.85 -8.93
C ALA A 168 -13.55 -4.03 -8.30
N VAL A 169 -13.26 -3.34 -7.19
CA VAL A 169 -14.23 -2.44 -6.54
C VAL A 169 -14.67 -1.35 -7.51
N LEU A 170 -13.73 -0.69 -8.18
CA LEU A 170 -14.05 0.38 -9.12
C LEU A 170 -14.80 -0.11 -10.35
N GLY A 171 -14.42 -1.24 -10.93
CA GLY A 171 -15.15 -1.86 -12.03
C GLY A 171 -16.60 -2.13 -11.64
N SER A 172 -16.82 -2.73 -10.46
CA SER A 172 -18.18 -3.02 -9.96
C SER A 172 -19.06 -1.78 -9.70
N LEU A 173 -18.45 -0.63 -9.43
CA LEU A 173 -19.18 0.62 -9.12
C LEU A 173 -19.31 1.56 -10.32
N MET A 174 -18.44 1.45 -11.32
CA MET A 174 -18.31 2.39 -12.43
C MET A 174 -18.66 1.82 -13.80
N GLU A 175 -18.70 0.50 -13.98
CA GLU A 175 -19.11 -0.11 -15.25
C GLU A 175 -20.59 0.13 -15.56
N SER A 176 -20.87 0.62 -16.76
CA SER A 176 -22.20 0.95 -17.22
C SER A 176 -23.08 -0.31 -17.31
N GLY A 177 -24.14 -0.39 -16.52
CA GLY A 177 -25.13 -1.48 -16.58
C GLY A 177 -24.96 -2.61 -15.58
N GLN A 178 -23.89 -2.60 -14.75
CA GLN A 178 -23.83 -3.47 -13.58
C GLN A 178 -24.29 -2.72 -12.34
N HIS A 179 -25.24 -3.30 -11.60
CA HIS A 179 -25.56 -2.79 -10.28
C HIS A 179 -24.43 -3.19 -9.33
N ALA A 180 -23.87 -2.20 -8.63
CA ALA A 180 -22.96 -2.43 -7.52
C ALA A 180 -23.53 -3.54 -6.61
N PRO A 181 -22.74 -4.56 -6.24
CA PRO A 181 -23.22 -5.69 -5.47
C PRO A 181 -23.40 -5.31 -3.98
N TRP A 182 -24.34 -4.40 -3.72
CA TRP A 182 -24.63 -3.84 -2.40
C TRP A 182 -24.91 -4.91 -1.35
N PHE A 183 -25.53 -6.01 -1.78
CA PHE A 183 -25.74 -7.18 -0.93
C PHE A 183 -24.42 -7.79 -0.43
N LEU A 184 -23.41 -7.93 -1.30
CA LEU A 184 -22.09 -8.44 -0.91
C LEU A 184 -21.35 -7.47 0.01
N TYR A 185 -21.45 -6.16 -0.24
CA TYR A 185 -20.89 -5.16 0.67
C TYR A 185 -21.56 -5.21 2.06
N ALA A 186 -22.89 -5.33 2.11
CA ALA A 186 -23.63 -5.45 3.37
C ALA A 186 -23.28 -6.74 4.13
N MET A 187 -23.16 -7.87 3.41
CA MET A 187 -22.65 -9.11 4.01
C MET A 187 -21.24 -8.94 4.57
N GLY A 188 -20.35 -8.25 3.84
CA GLY A 188 -19.00 -7.94 4.32
C GLY A 188 -19.00 -7.13 5.63
N VAL A 189 -19.91 -6.15 5.76
CA VAL A 189 -20.10 -5.38 7.00
C VAL A 189 -20.55 -6.30 8.15
N VAL A 190 -21.51 -7.19 7.91
CA VAL A 190 -21.99 -8.14 8.93
C VAL A 190 -20.86 -9.08 9.38
N ILE A 191 -20.10 -9.63 8.43
CA ILE A 191 -18.94 -10.49 8.73
C ILE A 191 -17.89 -9.71 9.52
N ALA A 192 -17.58 -8.47 9.12
CA ALA A 192 -16.63 -7.63 9.83
C ALA A 192 -17.06 -7.37 11.29
N ILE A 193 -18.35 -7.09 11.53
CA ILE A 193 -18.90 -6.92 12.88
C ILE A 193 -18.77 -8.21 13.69
N ILE A 194 -19.11 -9.37 13.12
CA ILE A 194 -19.01 -10.67 13.81
C ILE A 194 -17.55 -10.96 14.18
N VAL A 195 -16.62 -10.76 13.25
CA VAL A 195 -15.18 -11.00 13.46
C VAL A 195 -14.64 -10.07 14.55
N GLU A 196 -15.03 -8.79 14.53
CA GLU A 196 -14.66 -7.81 15.55
C GLU A 196 -15.25 -8.18 16.93
N MET A 197 -16.48 -8.70 16.98
CA MET A 197 -17.09 -9.22 18.21
C MET A 197 -16.36 -10.43 18.80
N ILE A 198 -15.69 -11.21 17.96
CA ILE A 198 -14.85 -12.35 18.38
C ILE A 198 -13.45 -11.87 18.84
N GLY A 199 -13.15 -10.56 18.73
CA GLY A 199 -11.86 -9.98 19.09
C GLY A 199 -10.78 -10.16 18.02
N VAL A 200 -11.17 -10.53 16.79
CA VAL A 200 -10.28 -10.60 15.64
C VAL A 200 -10.46 -9.31 14.83
N SER A 201 -9.37 -8.72 14.36
CA SER A 201 -9.46 -7.52 13.53
C SER A 201 -10.13 -7.83 12.19
N GLY A 202 -11.26 -7.18 11.90
CA GLY A 202 -11.96 -7.35 10.62
C GLY A 202 -11.08 -7.03 9.40
N LEU A 203 -10.16 -6.06 9.52
CA LEU A 203 -9.21 -5.71 8.45
C LEU A 203 -8.20 -6.83 8.19
N ALA A 204 -7.60 -7.39 9.25
CA ALA A 204 -6.63 -8.49 9.11
C ALA A 204 -7.29 -9.74 8.52
N PHE A 205 -8.53 -10.02 8.92
CA PHE A 205 -9.34 -11.10 8.37
C PHE A 205 -9.60 -10.90 6.87
N ALA A 206 -10.06 -9.72 6.46
CA ALA A 206 -10.29 -9.39 5.05
C ALA A 206 -8.99 -9.45 4.22
N LEU A 207 -7.88 -8.92 4.74
CA LEU A 207 -6.55 -9.03 4.12
C LEU A 207 -6.17 -10.49 3.86
N GLY A 208 -6.35 -11.36 4.86
CA GLY A 208 -6.06 -12.79 4.72
C GLY A 208 -6.92 -13.50 3.65
N MET A 209 -8.19 -13.09 3.49
CA MET A 209 -9.10 -13.71 2.52
C MET A 209 -8.76 -13.43 1.06
N TYR A 210 -8.23 -12.25 0.73
CA TYR A 210 -7.94 -11.90 -0.68
C TYR A 210 -6.50 -12.17 -1.10
N LEU A 211 -5.57 -12.35 -0.15
CA LEU A 211 -4.18 -12.62 -0.47
C LEU A 211 -4.02 -14.05 -1.03
N PRO A 212 -3.31 -14.24 -2.16
CA PRO A 212 -2.95 -15.55 -2.67
C PRO A 212 -2.23 -16.41 -1.63
N ILE A 213 -2.41 -17.73 -1.70
CA ILE A 213 -1.84 -18.67 -0.72
C ILE A 213 -0.29 -18.64 -0.70
N GLU A 214 0.31 -18.28 -1.84
CA GLU A 214 1.74 -18.10 -2.01
C GLU A 214 2.27 -16.91 -1.19
N LEU A 215 1.43 -15.90 -0.93
CA LEU A 215 1.77 -14.75 -0.08
C LEU A 215 1.37 -14.98 1.38
N ASN A 216 0.26 -15.66 1.63
CA ASN A 216 -0.23 -15.95 3.00
C ASN A 216 0.68 -16.91 3.77
N SER A 217 1.26 -17.92 3.09
CA SER A 217 2.08 -18.93 3.78
C SER A 217 3.36 -18.36 4.41
N PRO A 218 4.17 -17.50 3.74
CA PRO A 218 5.28 -16.82 4.41
C PRO A 218 4.85 -15.89 5.54
N ILE A 219 3.71 -15.19 5.39
CA ILE A 219 3.16 -14.32 6.44
C ILE A 219 2.81 -15.14 7.69
N LEU A 220 2.19 -16.30 7.52
CA LEU A 220 1.88 -17.21 8.62
C LEU A 220 3.15 -17.68 9.35
N VAL A 221 4.17 -18.11 8.62
CA VAL A 221 5.44 -18.54 9.23
C VAL A 221 6.12 -17.37 9.95
N GLY A 222 6.12 -16.17 9.38
CA GLY A 222 6.61 -14.96 10.04
C GLY A 222 5.84 -14.65 11.33
N ALA A 223 4.51 -14.81 11.33
CA ALA A 223 3.68 -14.66 12.52
C ALA A 223 3.99 -15.71 13.58
N LEU A 224 4.26 -16.97 13.20
CA LEU A 224 4.71 -18.01 14.11
C LEU A 224 6.07 -17.67 14.73
N VAL A 225 7.03 -17.18 13.95
CA VAL A 225 8.33 -16.71 14.48
C VAL A 225 8.11 -15.58 15.49
N ALA A 226 7.29 -14.58 15.16
CA ALA A 226 6.97 -13.49 16.08
C ALA A 226 6.29 -14.00 17.37
N TRP A 227 5.41 -14.99 17.25
CA TRP A 227 4.76 -15.63 18.39
C TRP A 227 5.77 -16.37 19.30
N PHE A 228 6.73 -17.09 18.71
CA PHE A 228 7.81 -17.75 19.46
C PHE A 228 8.76 -16.75 20.12
N VAL A 229 9.09 -15.63 19.45
CA VAL A 229 9.88 -14.55 20.05
C VAL A 229 9.15 -13.95 21.25
N LYS A 230 7.84 -13.68 21.12
CA LYS A 230 7.02 -13.12 22.20
C LYS A 230 6.91 -14.05 23.41
N HIS A 231 6.78 -15.37 23.18
CA HIS A 231 6.71 -16.38 24.24
C HIS A 231 8.07 -16.86 24.77
N SER A 232 9.19 -16.30 24.27
CA SER A 232 10.53 -16.72 24.68
C SER A 232 10.89 -16.38 26.13
N THR A 233 10.17 -15.46 26.78
CA THR A 233 10.45 -14.99 28.14
C THR A 233 9.20 -14.44 28.82
N SER A 234 9.08 -14.66 30.13
CA SER A 234 7.99 -14.17 30.98
C SER A 234 8.12 -12.69 31.38
N ASP A 235 9.29 -12.07 31.20
CA ASP A 235 9.51 -10.64 31.41
C ASP A 235 8.97 -9.84 30.21
N GLU A 236 7.94 -9.05 30.47
CA GLU A 236 7.22 -8.24 29.46
C GLU A 236 8.12 -7.19 28.80
N ALA A 237 9.04 -6.57 29.56
CA ALA A 237 9.96 -5.57 29.03
C ALA A 237 10.99 -6.20 28.07
N LEU A 238 11.50 -7.39 28.43
CA LEU A 238 12.43 -8.13 27.58
C LEU A 238 11.71 -8.68 26.33
N SER A 239 10.50 -9.21 26.48
CA SER A 239 9.69 -9.71 25.37
C SER A 239 9.41 -8.60 24.34
N LYS A 240 9.05 -7.41 24.82
CA LYS A 240 8.85 -6.23 23.97
C LYS A 240 10.13 -5.82 23.23
N ALA A 241 11.26 -5.69 23.92
CA ALA A 241 12.54 -5.34 23.29
C ALA A 241 12.97 -6.36 22.21
N ARG A 242 12.74 -7.66 22.44
CA ARG A 242 12.99 -8.71 21.45
C ARG A 242 12.06 -8.62 20.25
N SER A 243 10.76 -8.35 20.49
CA SER A 243 9.77 -8.17 19.42
C SER A 243 10.11 -6.96 18.55
N ASP A 244 10.45 -5.83 19.16
CA ASP A 244 10.81 -4.59 18.45
C ASP A 244 12.09 -4.79 17.62
N ARG A 245 13.08 -5.51 18.16
CA ARG A 245 14.28 -5.89 17.41
C ARG A 245 13.96 -6.81 16.23
N GLY A 246 13.14 -7.83 16.43
CA GLY A 246 12.68 -8.73 15.37
C GLY A 246 11.95 -7.98 14.26
N LEU A 247 11.06 -7.05 14.63
CA LEU A 247 10.35 -6.18 13.70
C LEU A 247 11.32 -5.28 12.90
N LEU A 248 12.33 -4.71 13.55
CA LEU A 248 13.35 -3.89 12.90
C LEU A 248 14.13 -4.69 11.85
N VAL A 249 14.61 -5.89 12.20
CA VAL A 249 15.34 -6.75 11.25
C VAL A 249 14.43 -7.18 10.09
N ALA A 250 13.20 -7.60 10.38
CA ALA A 250 12.24 -8.00 9.35
C ALA A 250 11.92 -6.85 8.38
N SER A 251 11.70 -5.63 8.89
CA SER A 251 11.47 -4.45 8.04
C SER A 251 12.68 -4.10 7.16
N GLY A 252 13.90 -4.24 7.69
CA GLY A 252 15.13 -4.10 6.92
C GLY A 252 15.25 -5.12 5.79
N LEU A 253 14.91 -6.39 6.05
CA LEU A 253 14.90 -7.45 5.03
C LEU A 253 13.83 -7.20 3.94
N ILE A 254 12.66 -6.70 4.31
CA ILE A 254 11.61 -6.30 3.36
C ILE A 254 12.10 -5.16 2.46
N ALA A 255 12.69 -4.10 3.05
CA ALA A 255 13.24 -2.98 2.31
C ALA A 255 14.39 -3.39 1.38
N GLY A 256 15.31 -4.22 1.87
CA GLY A 256 16.40 -4.78 1.06
C GLY A 256 15.88 -5.63 -0.10
N GLY A 257 14.91 -6.51 0.16
CA GLY A 257 14.26 -7.33 -0.87
C GLY A 257 13.58 -6.49 -1.94
N ALA A 258 12.91 -5.40 -1.57
CA ALA A 258 12.30 -4.48 -2.53
C ALA A 258 13.35 -3.79 -3.42
N ILE A 259 14.48 -3.32 -2.85
CA ILE A 259 15.57 -2.69 -3.60
C ILE A 259 16.19 -3.68 -4.60
N ILE A 260 16.48 -4.91 -4.14
CA ILE A 260 17.00 -5.97 -5.02
C ILE A 260 15.98 -6.34 -6.11
N GLY A 261 14.69 -6.35 -5.78
CA GLY A 261 13.61 -6.57 -6.75
C GLY A 261 13.59 -5.51 -7.86
N VAL A 262 13.70 -4.23 -7.51
CA VAL A 262 13.80 -3.13 -8.49
C VAL A 262 15.07 -3.24 -9.32
N LEU A 263 16.22 -3.57 -8.71
CA LEU A 263 17.48 -3.78 -9.43
C LEU A 263 17.36 -4.96 -10.41
N SER A 264 16.74 -6.05 -9.99
CA SER A 264 16.50 -7.23 -10.85
C SER A 264 15.60 -6.88 -12.02
N ALA A 265 14.55 -6.08 -11.80
CA ALA A 265 13.68 -5.59 -12.85
C ALA A 265 14.44 -4.67 -13.85
N LEU A 266 15.35 -3.82 -13.35
CA LEU A 266 16.19 -2.97 -14.19
C LEU A 266 17.15 -3.78 -15.06
N LEU A 267 17.81 -4.79 -14.47
CA LEU A 267 18.68 -5.69 -15.21
C LEU A 267 17.90 -6.42 -16.30
N LYS A 268 16.75 -7.00 -15.95
CA LYS A 268 15.88 -7.71 -16.91
C LYS A 268 15.39 -6.80 -18.04
N PHE A 269 15.06 -5.55 -17.74
CA PHE A 269 14.72 -4.56 -18.77
C PHE A 269 15.86 -4.34 -19.78
N PHE A 270 17.13 -4.33 -19.33
CA PHE A 270 18.28 -4.25 -20.21
C PHE A 270 18.54 -5.54 -20.98
N GLU A 271 18.33 -6.71 -20.36
CA GLU A 271 18.42 -8.00 -21.04
C GLU A 271 17.42 -8.09 -22.19
N ASP A 272 16.16 -7.74 -21.95
CA ASP A 272 15.10 -7.76 -22.97
C ASP A 272 15.42 -6.80 -24.12
N LYS A 273 16.02 -5.63 -23.81
CA LYS A 273 16.41 -4.62 -24.79
C LYS A 273 17.63 -5.01 -25.64
N TYR A 274 18.63 -5.65 -25.03
CA TYR A 274 19.90 -5.98 -25.69
C TYR A 274 20.01 -7.45 -26.11
N GLN A 275 19.00 -8.28 -25.83
CA GLN A 275 18.97 -9.72 -26.11
C GLN A 275 20.17 -10.48 -25.51
N THR A 276 20.66 -10.01 -24.37
CA THR A 276 21.78 -10.59 -23.62
C THR A 276 21.31 -11.09 -22.27
N THR A 277 21.63 -12.32 -21.90
CA THR A 277 21.35 -12.86 -20.55
C THR A 277 22.46 -12.43 -19.57
N LEU A 278 22.14 -11.49 -18.69
CA LEU A 278 22.95 -10.97 -17.59
C LEU A 278 22.59 -11.63 -16.25
N ILE A 279 21.34 -12.05 -16.06
CA ILE A 279 20.81 -12.70 -14.88
C ILE A 279 20.98 -14.22 -15.07
N PRO A 280 21.79 -14.88 -14.22
CA PRO A 280 21.90 -16.33 -14.26
C PRO A 280 20.54 -16.95 -13.95
N ASN A 281 19.91 -17.58 -14.94
CA ASN A 281 18.73 -18.41 -14.70
C ASN A 281 19.20 -19.71 -14.05
N PHE A 282 19.17 -19.74 -12.71
CA PHE A 282 19.27 -20.98 -11.95
C PHE A 282 18.01 -21.79 -12.27
N ASN A 283 18.10 -22.71 -13.23
CA ASN A 283 17.02 -23.46 -13.85
C ASN A 283 16.27 -24.35 -12.83
N ASN A 284 15.54 -23.74 -11.90
CA ASN A 284 14.92 -24.37 -10.74
C ASN A 284 13.48 -24.82 -11.04
N THR A 285 13.22 -25.20 -12.30
CA THR A 285 11.92 -25.54 -12.89
C THR A 285 11.62 -27.06 -12.87
N GLY A 286 12.46 -27.85 -12.18
CA GLY A 286 12.25 -29.31 -12.01
C GLY A 286 11.31 -29.68 -10.87
N THR A 287 10.94 -30.97 -10.78
CA THR A 287 10.09 -31.58 -9.73
C THR A 287 10.69 -31.47 -8.31
N PHE A 288 12.00 -31.25 -8.19
CA PHE A 288 12.70 -30.86 -6.95
C PHE A 288 12.64 -29.33 -6.70
N GLY A 289 11.60 -28.67 -7.20
CA GLY A 289 11.46 -27.24 -7.29
C GLY A 289 11.64 -26.52 -5.95
N ASN A 290 12.62 -25.62 -5.93
CA ASN A 290 12.80 -24.58 -4.91
C ASN A 290 13.05 -25.03 -3.46
N TRP A 291 13.59 -26.24 -3.23
CA TRP A 291 14.09 -26.63 -1.89
C TRP A 291 15.16 -25.67 -1.37
N LEU A 292 16.01 -25.13 -2.25
CA LEU A 292 16.99 -24.12 -1.89
C LEU A 292 16.31 -22.86 -1.33
N GLY A 293 15.25 -22.37 -2.00
CA GLY A 293 14.47 -21.24 -1.51
C GLY A 293 13.80 -21.53 -0.17
N LEU A 294 13.28 -22.74 0.04
CA LEU A 294 12.73 -23.18 1.32
C LEU A 294 13.79 -23.20 2.42
N VAL A 295 14.96 -23.77 2.16
CA VAL A 295 16.08 -23.82 3.13
C VAL A 295 16.55 -22.40 3.47
N LEU A 296 16.71 -21.53 2.48
CA LEU A 296 17.08 -20.13 2.71
C LEU A 296 16.00 -19.38 3.49
N PHE A 297 14.72 -19.63 3.20
CA PHE A 297 13.60 -19.05 3.92
C PHE A 297 13.58 -19.50 5.39
N LEU A 298 13.73 -20.79 5.66
CA LEU A 298 13.82 -21.32 7.02
C LEU A 298 15.06 -20.80 7.76
N ALA A 299 16.19 -20.66 7.06
CA ALA A 299 17.40 -20.06 7.61
C ALA A 299 17.18 -18.58 7.96
N LEU A 300 16.46 -17.81 7.14
CA LEU A 300 16.07 -16.43 7.45
C LEU A 300 15.13 -16.36 8.66
N CYS A 301 14.13 -17.24 8.73
CA CYS A 301 13.23 -17.33 9.90
C CYS A 301 14.02 -17.63 11.18
N TYR A 302 14.94 -18.58 11.12
CA TYR A 302 15.82 -18.91 12.24
C TYR A 302 16.74 -17.74 12.60
N PHE A 303 17.31 -17.06 11.60
CA PHE A 303 18.15 -15.89 11.81
C PHE A 303 17.39 -14.75 12.51
N ILE A 304 16.17 -14.44 12.08
CA ILE A 304 15.32 -13.44 12.72
C ILE A 304 15.02 -13.84 14.17
N TYR A 305 14.64 -15.09 14.40
CA TYR A 305 14.39 -15.60 15.75
C TYR A 305 15.64 -15.45 16.64
N TRP A 306 16.79 -15.91 16.16
CA TRP A 306 18.05 -15.85 16.90
C TRP A 306 18.52 -14.43 17.18
N ASP A 307 18.45 -13.52 16.19
CA ASP A 307 18.85 -12.13 16.40
C ASP A 307 17.88 -11.39 17.32
N ALA A 308 16.58 -11.65 17.22
CA ALA A 308 15.58 -11.08 18.12
C ALA A 308 15.89 -11.44 19.59
N LEU A 309 16.27 -12.70 19.87
CA LEU A 309 16.60 -13.15 21.23
C LEU A 309 17.81 -12.47 21.87
N LYS A 310 18.72 -11.90 21.07
CA LYS A 310 19.90 -11.17 21.57
C LYS A 310 19.57 -9.80 22.15
N ALA A 311 18.34 -9.30 21.96
CA ALA A 311 17.94 -8.06 22.60
C ALA A 311 18.08 -8.18 24.12
N LYS A 312 18.75 -7.19 24.71
CA LYS A 312 18.88 -7.05 26.17
C LYS A 312 17.84 -6.05 26.66
N ARG A 313 17.53 -6.14 27.95
CA ARG A 313 16.65 -5.19 28.64
C ARG A 313 17.17 -3.78 28.42
N GLU A 314 16.36 -2.89 27.87
CA GLU A 314 16.65 -1.45 27.89
C GLU A 314 16.63 -1.03 29.36
N SER A 315 17.77 -0.55 29.85
CA SER A 315 18.01 -0.09 31.22
C SER A 315 17.45 1.29 31.45
#